data_AF-A0AAE2CT48-F1
#
_entry.id   AF-A0AAE2CT48-F1
#
_cell.length_a   1.000
_cell.length_b   1.000
_cell.length_c   1.000
_cell.angle_alpha   90.00
_cell.angle_beta   90.00
_cell.angle_gamma   90.00
#
_symmetry.space_group_name_H-M   'P 1'
#
loop_
_entity.id
_entity.type
_entity.pdbx_description
1 polymer ?
#
loop_
_entity_poly.entity_id
_entity_poly.type
_entity_poly.pdbx_seq_one_letter_code
_entity_poly.pdbx_strand_id
1 'polypeptide(L)'
;MGQPYRAGNDTPTRSGCGSIEIAPHNTVHSWTGDPKQPFIENMGTFYTAARDPIFHAHHANIDRLWNIWVNNLGGKLFSDPNWLDSSFVFYNKEAKPVTVKVNDCLDSTRFAYVYKDIDIPRLDAKPTPRRRGVLVVAISQATQVFPTALDRVLDIIVTRPKKLSSKEEKDEAEEVLLIDGIEYDCSK
;
A
#
# COMPACT_ATOMS: atom_id res chain seq x y z
N MET A 1 2.59 -4.84 0.47
CA MET A 1 3.54 -3.89 1.07
C MET A 1 4.14 -3.00 0.01
N GLY A 2 4.84 -1.95 0.42
CA GLY A 2 5.53 -1.02 -0.47
C GLY A 2 6.87 -1.52 -1.02
N GLN A 3 7.51 -0.68 -1.83
CA GLN A 3 8.82 -0.90 -2.42
C GLN A 3 9.94 -0.79 -1.36
N PRO A 4 11.10 -1.46 -1.56
CA PRO A 4 12.21 -1.40 -0.61
C PRO A 4 12.75 0.02 -0.42
N TYR A 5 12.81 0.50 0.83
CA TYR A 5 13.41 1.78 1.21
C TYR A 5 14.60 1.54 2.14
N ARG A 6 15.75 2.15 1.82
CA ARG A 6 17.05 1.90 2.46
C ARG A 6 17.79 3.21 2.73
N ALA A 7 18.71 3.15 3.68
CA ALA A 7 19.60 4.28 3.98
C ALA A 7 20.35 4.74 2.72
N GLY A 8 20.40 6.06 2.52
CA GLY A 8 21.03 6.67 1.34
C GLY A 8 20.14 6.72 0.10
N ASN A 9 18.89 6.24 0.15
CA ASN A 9 17.93 6.49 -0.92
C ASN A 9 17.45 7.95 -0.91
N ASP A 10 17.30 8.50 -2.12
CA ASP A 10 16.69 9.81 -2.31
C ASP A 10 15.17 9.71 -2.16
N THR A 11 14.61 10.47 -1.22
CA THR A 11 13.22 10.42 -0.79
C THR A 11 12.20 11.17 -1.67
N PRO A 12 12.52 12.28 -2.35
CA PRO A 12 11.54 13.05 -3.11
C PRO A 12 11.07 12.37 -4.40
N THR A 13 11.85 11.43 -4.93
CA THR A 13 11.64 10.85 -6.27
C THR A 13 10.99 9.47 -6.24
N ARG A 14 10.68 8.93 -5.06
CA ARG A 14 10.30 7.51 -4.92
C ARG A 14 8.88 7.33 -4.44
N SER A 15 7.98 7.01 -5.36
CA SER A 15 6.66 6.47 -5.04
C SER A 15 6.79 4.96 -4.81
N GLY A 16 6.76 4.56 -3.53
CA GLY A 16 6.93 3.17 -3.12
C GLY A 16 5.74 2.59 -2.35
N CYS A 17 4.57 3.22 -2.40
CA CYS A 17 3.46 2.87 -1.51
C CYS A 17 2.93 1.46 -1.76
N GLY A 18 2.51 0.78 -0.69
CA GLY A 18 1.84 -0.52 -0.80
C GLY A 18 0.38 -0.40 -1.26
N SER A 19 -0.23 -1.51 -1.69
CA SER A 19 -1.64 -1.53 -2.08
C SER A 19 -2.58 -0.99 -1.00
N ILE A 20 -2.47 -1.49 0.23
CA ILE A 20 -3.30 -1.08 1.38
C ILE A 20 -3.08 0.38 1.78
N GLU A 21 -1.84 0.86 1.68
CA GLU A 21 -1.46 2.26 1.97
C GLU A 21 -2.15 3.22 0.99
N ILE A 22 -2.12 2.91 -0.31
CA ILE A 22 -2.83 3.68 -1.34
C ILE A 22 -4.35 3.57 -1.14
N ALA A 23 -4.87 2.35 -1.01
CA ALA A 23 -6.28 2.10 -0.79
C ALA A 23 -6.50 0.78 -0.03
N PRO A 24 -7.27 0.78 1.08
CA PRO A 24 -8.19 1.84 1.48
C PRO A 24 -7.63 2.89 2.44
N HIS A 25 -6.37 2.79 2.91
CA HIS A 25 -5.83 3.67 3.97
C HIS A 25 -5.94 5.16 3.62
N ASN A 26 -5.33 5.62 2.53
CA ASN A 26 -5.39 7.04 2.15
C ASN A 26 -6.83 7.50 1.89
N THR A 27 -7.68 6.62 1.35
CA THR A 27 -9.10 6.94 1.13
C THR A 27 -9.84 7.27 2.42
N VAL A 28 -9.60 6.51 3.50
CA VAL A 28 -10.24 6.77 4.81
C VAL A 28 -9.69 8.03 5.45
N HIS A 29 -8.38 8.29 5.33
CA HIS A 29 -7.77 9.54 5.77
C HIS A 29 -8.42 10.75 5.10
N SER A 30 -8.47 10.77 3.77
CA SER A 30 -9.09 11.88 3.01
C SER A 30 -10.59 12.02 3.26
N TRP A 31 -11.31 10.90 3.44
CA TRP A 31 -12.75 10.94 3.72
C TRP A 31 -13.10 11.47 5.11
N THR A 32 -12.24 11.20 6.10
CA THR A 32 -12.52 11.56 7.51
C THR A 32 -12.05 12.97 7.85
N GLY A 33 -11.06 13.52 7.15
CA GLY A 33 -10.59 14.89 7.37
C GLY A 33 -11.65 15.96 7.05
N ASP A 34 -11.57 17.12 7.70
CA ASP A 34 -12.52 18.22 7.50
C ASP A 34 -12.11 19.05 6.28
N PRO A 35 -12.87 19.02 5.17
CA PRO A 35 -12.54 19.76 3.96
C PRO A 35 -12.62 21.28 4.12
N LYS A 36 -13.11 21.79 5.26
CA LYS A 36 -13.10 23.23 5.58
C LYS A 36 -11.79 23.71 6.20
N GLN A 37 -10.92 22.79 6.64
CA GLN A 37 -9.60 23.13 7.17
C GLN A 37 -8.59 23.32 6.02
N PRO A 38 -7.56 24.17 6.20
CA PRO A 38 -6.61 24.51 5.14
C PRO A 38 -5.91 23.29 4.51
N PHE A 39 -5.65 22.25 5.31
CA PHE A 39 -4.97 21.02 4.88
C PHE A 39 -5.78 19.77 5.22
N ILE A 40 -7.11 19.91 5.27
CA ILE A 40 -8.04 18.79 5.52
C ILE A 40 -7.80 18.14 6.91
N GLU A 41 -7.39 18.93 7.90
CA GLU A 41 -7.19 18.47 9.27
C GLU A 41 -8.46 17.86 9.87
N ASN A 42 -8.38 16.94 10.84
CA ASN A 42 -7.16 16.31 11.33
C ASN A 42 -6.75 15.12 10.47
N MET A 43 -7.69 14.21 10.17
CA MET A 43 -7.42 12.92 9.52
C MET A 43 -6.89 13.04 8.09
N GLY A 44 -7.13 14.14 7.37
CA GLY A 44 -6.70 14.30 5.98
C GLY A 44 -5.22 14.60 5.79
N THR A 45 -4.47 14.93 6.85
CA THR A 45 -3.03 15.22 6.77
C THR A 45 -2.24 14.61 7.93
N PHE A 46 -1.04 14.11 7.63
CA PHE A 46 -0.28 13.26 8.55
C PHE A 46 0.13 13.96 9.86
N TYR A 47 0.46 15.26 9.82
CA TYR A 47 0.94 15.96 11.02
C TYR A 47 -0.17 16.24 12.05
N THR A 48 -1.43 16.14 11.65
CA THR A 48 -2.60 16.27 12.55
C THR A 48 -3.41 15.02 12.71
N ALA A 49 -3.24 14.00 11.87
CA ALA A 49 -4.14 12.84 11.85
C ALA A 49 -4.33 12.21 13.23
N ALA A 50 -3.25 11.99 13.97
CA ALA A 50 -3.29 11.40 15.32
C ALA A 50 -3.92 12.31 16.40
N ARG A 51 -4.25 13.57 16.09
CA ARG A 51 -5.03 14.45 17.01
C ARG A 51 -6.50 14.04 17.07
N ASP A 52 -6.99 13.35 16.04
CA ASP A 52 -8.30 12.70 16.06
C ASP A 52 -8.15 11.27 16.63
N PRO A 53 -8.82 10.92 17.75
CA PRO A 53 -8.74 9.59 18.33
C PRO A 53 -9.10 8.44 17.36
N ILE A 54 -9.93 8.70 16.33
CA ILE A 54 -10.31 7.69 15.34
C ILE A 54 -9.11 7.18 14.53
N PHE A 55 -8.04 7.97 14.44
CA PHE A 55 -6.78 7.59 13.81
C PHE A 55 -6.26 6.23 14.32
N HIS A 56 -6.28 6.03 15.63
CA HIS A 56 -5.76 4.82 16.24
C HIS A 56 -6.65 3.61 15.93
N ALA A 57 -7.98 3.77 15.91
CA ALA A 57 -8.91 2.71 15.53
C ALA A 57 -8.79 2.37 14.03
N HIS A 58 -8.58 3.37 13.18
CA HIS A 58 -8.31 3.18 11.77
C HIS A 58 -7.03 2.35 11.56
N HIS A 59 -5.92 2.77 12.17
CA HIS A 59 -4.63 2.08 12.06
C HIS A 59 -4.62 0.70 12.72
N ALA A 60 -5.40 0.47 13.79
CA ALA A 60 -5.62 -0.87 14.33
C ALA A 60 -6.29 -1.80 13.30
N ASN A 61 -7.22 -1.29 12.48
CA ASN A 61 -7.78 -2.11 11.42
C ASN A 61 -6.80 -2.32 10.24
N ILE A 62 -5.92 -1.36 9.96
CA ILE A 62 -4.82 -1.54 8.98
C ILE A 62 -3.85 -2.63 9.46
N ASP A 63 -3.47 -2.62 10.74
CA ASP A 63 -2.66 -3.67 11.37
C ASP A 63 -3.38 -5.03 11.38
N ARG A 64 -4.71 -5.05 11.59
CA ARG A 64 -5.52 -6.26 11.40
C ARG A 64 -5.44 -6.81 9.97
N LEU A 65 -5.42 -5.96 8.94
CA LEU A 65 -5.32 -6.40 7.56
C LEU A 65 -3.97 -7.08 7.26
N TRP A 66 -2.90 -6.69 7.92
CA TRP A 66 -1.62 -7.42 7.85
C TRP A 66 -1.79 -8.86 8.33
N ASN A 67 -2.41 -9.05 9.51
CA ASN A 67 -2.65 -10.39 10.08
C ASN A 67 -3.53 -11.25 9.16
N ILE A 68 -4.58 -10.68 8.55
CA ILE A 68 -5.43 -11.39 7.58
C ILE A 68 -4.62 -11.78 6.34
N TRP A 69 -3.80 -10.87 5.82
CA TRP A 69 -3.01 -11.14 4.63
C TRP A 69 -2.02 -12.30 4.86
N VAL A 70 -1.31 -12.31 5.98
CA VAL A 70 -0.38 -13.39 6.33
C VAL A 70 -1.12 -14.71 6.58
N ASN A 71 -2.15 -14.70 7.44
CA ASN A 71 -2.74 -15.93 7.97
C ASN A 71 -3.85 -16.53 7.10
N ASN A 72 -4.61 -15.72 6.37
CA ASN A 72 -5.78 -16.17 5.62
C ASN A 72 -5.57 -16.16 4.10
N LEU A 73 -4.67 -15.31 3.59
CA LEU A 73 -4.48 -15.10 2.15
C LEU A 73 -3.14 -15.62 1.62
N GLY A 74 -2.35 -16.31 2.44
CA GLY A 74 -1.07 -16.90 2.03
C GLY A 74 0.04 -15.87 1.81
N GLY A 75 -0.04 -14.71 2.47
CA GLY A 75 0.96 -13.66 2.41
C GLY A 75 2.35 -14.17 2.83
N LYS A 76 3.36 -13.90 2.01
CA LYS A 76 4.75 -14.30 2.28
C LYS A 76 5.47 -13.19 3.03
N LEU A 77 6.02 -13.50 4.21
CA LEU A 77 6.83 -12.55 4.97
C LEU A 77 8.07 -12.14 4.20
N PHE A 78 8.48 -10.89 4.40
CA PHE A 78 9.68 -10.33 3.79
C PHE A 78 10.92 -10.86 4.52
N SER A 79 11.92 -11.28 3.75
CA SER A 79 13.18 -11.83 4.26
C SER A 79 14.37 -10.89 4.07
N ASP A 80 14.16 -9.66 3.57
CA ASP A 80 15.23 -8.67 3.36
C ASP A 80 15.79 -8.22 4.71
N PRO A 81 17.09 -8.48 5.01
CA PRO A 81 17.69 -8.07 6.27
C PRO A 81 17.60 -6.56 6.52
N ASN A 82 17.68 -5.74 5.47
CA ASN A 82 17.61 -4.28 5.61
C ASN A 82 16.23 -3.83 6.14
N TRP A 83 15.17 -4.54 5.73
CA TRP A 83 13.83 -4.28 6.23
C TRP A 83 13.67 -4.82 7.65
N LEU A 84 14.12 -6.05 7.91
CA LEU A 84 14.00 -6.71 9.21
C LEU A 84 14.77 -5.99 10.33
N ASP A 85 15.95 -5.47 10.03
CA ASP A 85 16.80 -4.73 10.97
C ASP A 85 16.49 -3.23 11.05
N SER A 86 15.54 -2.74 10.26
CA SER A 86 15.04 -1.37 10.40
C SER A 86 14.47 -1.16 11.81
N SER A 87 14.82 -0.03 12.43
CA SER A 87 14.49 0.25 13.82
C SER A 87 13.87 1.63 14.02
N PHE A 88 13.02 1.73 15.04
CA PHE A 88 12.30 2.93 15.41
C PHE A 88 12.41 3.13 16.93
N VAL A 89 12.30 4.39 17.38
CA VAL A 89 12.35 4.72 18.81
C VAL A 89 10.98 5.24 19.25
N PHE A 90 10.41 4.62 20.28
CA PHE A 90 9.15 5.03 20.90
C PHE A 90 9.32 5.27 22.40
N TYR A 91 8.44 6.08 22.98
CA TYR A 91 8.33 6.19 24.43
C TYR A 91 7.37 5.13 24.95
N ASN A 92 7.80 4.39 25.98
CA ASN A 92 6.97 3.41 26.65
C ASN A 92 6.08 4.05 27.74
N LYS A 93 5.31 3.24 28.47
CA LYS A 93 4.39 3.72 29.54
C LYS A 93 5.11 4.38 30.73
N GLU A 94 6.40 4.07 30.94
CA GLU A 94 7.26 4.73 31.94
C GLU A 94 7.96 5.99 31.40
N ALA A 95 7.57 6.48 30.21
CA ALA A 95 8.20 7.60 29.51
C ALA A 95 9.70 7.40 29.23
N LYS A 96 10.12 6.15 29.01
CA LYS A 96 11.50 5.82 28.60
C LYS A 96 11.56 5.53 27.09
N PRO A 97 12.62 5.98 26.40
CA PRO A 97 12.83 5.64 25.00
C PRO A 97 13.20 4.17 24.87
N VAL A 98 12.54 3.47 23.93
CA VAL A 98 12.78 2.06 23.61
C VAL A 98 12.95 1.94 22.10
N THR A 99 14.01 1.28 21.68
CA THR A 99 14.24 0.93 20.27
C THR A 99 13.53 -0.37 19.95
N VAL A 100 12.71 -0.38 18.91
CA VAL A 100 12.02 -1.56 18.38
C VAL A 100 12.49 -1.84 16.96
N LYS A 101 12.56 -3.12 16.59
CA LYS A 101 12.90 -3.55 15.23
C LYS A 101 11.68 -4.12 14.52
N VAL A 102 11.66 -4.03 13.19
CA VAL A 102 10.61 -4.64 12.36
C VAL A 102 10.52 -6.15 12.57
N ASN A 103 11.66 -6.84 12.67
CA ASN A 103 11.67 -8.29 12.91
C ASN A 103 10.95 -8.71 14.21
N ASP A 104 10.89 -7.82 15.19
CA ASP A 104 10.21 -8.12 16.45
C ASP A 104 8.70 -7.94 16.36
N CYS A 105 8.18 -7.23 15.35
CA CYS A 105 6.77 -6.89 15.21
C CYS A 105 5.97 -7.75 14.20
N LEU A 106 6.56 -8.83 13.67
CA LEU A 106 5.91 -9.67 12.65
C LEU A 106 4.80 -10.56 13.21
N ASP A 107 4.85 -10.85 14.51
CA ASP A 107 3.89 -11.70 15.22
C ASP A 107 3.26 -10.91 16.37
N SER A 108 1.97 -10.60 16.22
CA SER A 108 1.19 -9.84 17.20
C SER A 108 1.07 -10.56 18.56
N THR A 109 1.14 -11.90 18.58
CA THR A 109 1.02 -12.67 19.83
C THR A 109 2.18 -12.42 20.79
N ARG A 110 3.36 -12.06 20.28
CA ARG A 110 4.53 -11.65 21.09
C ARG A 110 4.30 -10.36 21.88
N PHE A 111 3.33 -9.54 21.46
CA PHE A 111 2.91 -8.31 22.13
C PHE A 111 1.65 -8.51 22.99
N ALA A 112 1.24 -9.77 23.19
CA ALA A 112 0.08 -10.14 23.98
C ALA A 112 -1.24 -9.51 23.51
N TYR A 113 -1.39 -9.28 22.20
CA TYR A 113 -2.67 -8.90 21.61
C TYR A 113 -2.99 -9.76 20.38
N VAL A 114 -4.29 -9.94 20.14
CA VAL A 114 -4.83 -10.56 18.93
C VAL A 114 -6.12 -9.83 18.55
N TYR A 115 -6.47 -9.85 17.27
CA TYR A 115 -7.77 -9.38 16.83
C TYR A 115 -8.82 -10.46 16.98
N LYS A 116 -10.04 -10.04 17.33
CA LYS A 116 -11.19 -10.94 17.31
C LYS A 116 -11.38 -11.49 15.90
N ASP A 117 -11.51 -12.81 15.81
CA ASP A 117 -11.90 -13.47 14.57
C ASP A 117 -13.38 -13.17 14.30
N ILE A 118 -13.64 -12.56 13.15
CA ILE A 118 -14.96 -12.15 12.69
C ILE A 118 -15.06 -12.53 11.22
N ASP A 119 -16.28 -12.87 10.79
CA ASP A 119 -16.54 -13.11 9.37
C ASP A 119 -16.04 -11.94 8.52
N ILE A 120 -15.45 -12.26 7.37
CA ILE A 120 -14.90 -11.29 6.43
C ILE A 120 -15.66 -11.46 5.11
N PRO A 121 -16.82 -10.81 4.95
CA PRO A 121 -17.72 -11.04 3.80
C PRO A 121 -17.10 -10.75 2.43
N ARG A 122 -15.97 -10.02 2.40
CA ARG A 122 -15.28 -9.62 1.17
C ARG A 122 -14.05 -10.47 0.83
N LEU A 123 -13.81 -11.60 1.52
CA LEU A 123 -12.73 -12.52 1.13
C LEU A 123 -12.92 -13.04 -0.30
N ASP A 124 -14.15 -13.40 -0.65
CA ASP A 124 -14.50 -13.95 -1.97
C ASP A 124 -15.02 -12.90 -2.96
N ALA A 125 -14.83 -11.61 -2.68
CA ALA A 125 -15.33 -10.50 -3.50
C ALA A 125 -14.50 -10.26 -4.77
N LYS A 126 -14.19 -11.33 -5.52
CA LYS A 126 -13.47 -11.23 -6.79
C LYS A 126 -14.32 -10.49 -7.83
N PRO A 127 -13.79 -9.46 -8.51
CA PRO A 127 -14.52 -8.77 -9.57
C PRO A 127 -15.00 -9.72 -10.66
N THR A 128 -16.26 -9.56 -11.09
CA THR A 128 -16.81 -10.36 -12.21
C THR A 128 -16.19 -9.88 -13.53
N PRO A 129 -15.54 -10.77 -14.31
CA PRO A 129 -14.96 -10.39 -15.60
C PRO A 129 -16.03 -9.89 -16.58
N ARG A 130 -15.71 -8.86 -17.37
CA ARG A 130 -16.58 -8.44 -18.49
C ARG A 130 -16.67 -9.55 -19.54
N ARG A 131 -17.90 -9.92 -19.94
CA ARG A 131 -18.19 -11.05 -20.85
C ARG A 131 -17.74 -10.87 -22.30
N ARG A 132 -17.55 -9.63 -22.77
CA ARG A 132 -17.00 -9.33 -24.11
C ARG A 132 -15.72 -8.53 -23.94
N GLY A 133 -14.62 -9.07 -24.47
CA GLY A 133 -13.42 -8.29 -24.70
C GLY A 133 -13.74 -7.20 -25.71
N VAL A 134 -13.55 -5.94 -25.33
CA VAL A 134 -13.46 -4.86 -26.31
C VAL A 134 -12.09 -5.02 -26.95
N LEU A 135 -12.05 -5.25 -28.27
CA LEU A 135 -10.80 -5.19 -28.98
C LEU A 135 -10.37 -3.71 -28.98
N VAL A 136 -9.45 -3.36 -28.08
CA VAL A 136 -8.90 -2.02 -28.02
C VAL A 136 -7.88 -1.92 -29.16
N VAL A 137 -8.27 -1.27 -30.25
CA VAL A 137 -7.33 -0.83 -31.29
C VAL A 137 -6.65 0.42 -30.76
N ALA A 138 -5.52 0.28 -30.07
CA ALA A 138 -4.85 1.43 -29.45
C ALA A 138 -3.84 2.11 -30.40
N ILE A 139 -3.65 3.40 -30.10
CA ILE A 139 -3.30 4.49 -31.00
C ILE A 139 -1.80 4.86 -30.94
N SER A 140 -1.04 4.40 -29.93
CA SER A 140 0.43 4.59 -29.78
C SER A 140 1.05 3.64 -28.73
N GLN A 141 2.36 3.36 -28.81
CA GLN A 141 3.10 2.57 -27.79
C GLN A 141 3.54 3.42 -26.59
N ALA A 142 3.72 2.81 -25.41
CA ALA A 142 4.15 3.52 -24.19
C ALA A 142 5.44 4.35 -24.38
N THR A 143 6.42 3.83 -25.13
CA THR A 143 7.67 4.52 -25.44
C THR A 143 7.50 5.79 -26.28
N GLN A 144 6.36 5.95 -26.97
CA GLN A 144 6.05 7.12 -27.78
C GLN A 144 5.30 8.19 -26.98
N VAL A 145 4.69 7.81 -25.86
CA VAL A 145 3.80 8.67 -25.08
C VAL A 145 4.52 9.22 -23.84
N PHE A 146 5.39 8.46 -23.20
CA PHE A 146 6.07 8.89 -21.97
C PHE A 146 7.43 9.54 -22.24
N PRO A 147 7.86 10.53 -21.42
CA PRO A 147 7.11 11.16 -20.32
C PRO A 147 6.05 12.15 -20.83
N THR A 148 4.89 12.22 -20.15
CA THR A 148 3.81 13.16 -20.49
C THR A 148 3.00 13.57 -19.26
N ALA A 149 2.41 14.76 -19.31
CA ALA A 149 1.50 15.23 -18.27
C ALA A 149 0.14 14.53 -18.40
N LEU A 150 -0.41 14.06 -17.28
CA LEU A 150 -1.72 13.40 -17.23
C LEU A 150 -2.85 14.43 -17.11
N ASP A 151 -3.09 15.18 -18.18
CA ASP A 151 -4.14 16.21 -18.27
C ASP A 151 -5.48 15.69 -18.86
N ARG A 152 -5.45 14.48 -19.43
CA ARG A 152 -6.58 13.78 -20.05
C ARG A 152 -6.44 12.27 -19.90
N VAL A 153 -7.49 11.54 -20.27
CA VAL A 153 -7.46 10.07 -20.34
C VAL A 153 -6.48 9.64 -21.44
N LEU A 154 -5.58 8.71 -21.10
CA LEU A 154 -4.61 8.12 -22.02
C LEU A 154 -4.86 6.61 -22.17
N ASP A 155 -5.01 6.16 -23.41
CA ASP A 155 -5.08 4.74 -23.76
C ASP A 155 -3.80 4.33 -24.49
N ILE A 156 -3.02 3.43 -23.89
CA ILE A 156 -1.66 3.08 -24.34
C ILE A 156 -1.50 1.57 -24.43
N ILE A 157 -0.78 1.08 -25.45
CA ILE A 157 -0.39 -0.33 -25.53
C ILE A 157 0.87 -0.57 -24.70
N VAL A 158 0.75 -1.53 -23.77
CA VAL A 158 1.88 -2.07 -23.00
C VAL A 158 2.10 -3.52 -23.42
N THR A 159 3.30 -3.81 -23.92
CA THR A 159 3.68 -5.16 -24.35
C THR A 159 3.94 -6.04 -23.13
N ARG A 160 3.27 -7.19 -23.08
CA ARG A 160 3.49 -8.19 -22.03
C ARG A 160 4.83 -8.91 -22.30
N PRO A 161 5.71 -9.08 -21.29
CA PRO A 161 7.00 -9.72 -21.49
C PRO A 161 6.86 -11.23 -21.77
N LYS A 162 5.96 -11.91 -21.06
CA LYS A 162 5.59 -13.30 -21.28
C LYS A 162 4.13 -13.49 -20.89
N LYS A 163 3.37 -14.18 -21.74
CA LYS A 163 2.01 -14.61 -21.37
C LYS A 163 2.11 -15.85 -20.48
N LEU A 164 1.86 -15.70 -19.18
CA LEU A 164 1.75 -16.84 -18.27
C LEU A 164 0.49 -17.63 -18.61
N SER A 165 0.65 -18.94 -18.79
CA SER A 165 -0.36 -19.79 -19.41
C SER A 165 -0.88 -20.87 -18.47
N SER A 166 0.01 -21.49 -17.69
CA SER A 166 -0.38 -22.50 -16.69
C SER A 166 -0.78 -21.87 -15.36
N LYS A 167 -1.31 -22.68 -14.46
CA LYS A 167 -1.66 -22.24 -13.11
C LYS A 167 -0.39 -22.10 -12.26
N GLU A 168 0.51 -23.06 -12.38
CA GLU A 168 1.80 -23.11 -11.69
C GLU A 168 2.64 -21.87 -12.01
N GLU A 169 2.71 -21.48 -13.30
CA GLU A 169 3.41 -20.26 -13.72
C GLU A 169 2.84 -18.99 -13.07
N LYS A 170 1.53 -18.94 -12.82
CA LYS A 170 0.85 -17.78 -12.22
C LYS A 170 0.91 -17.77 -10.70
N ASP A 171 1.03 -18.94 -10.08
CA ASP A 171 1.18 -19.08 -8.64
C ASP A 171 2.64 -18.79 -8.21
N GLU A 172 3.62 -19.08 -9.09
CA GLU A 172 5.04 -18.80 -8.85
C GLU A 172 5.46 -17.38 -9.22
N ALA A 173 4.90 -16.82 -10.28
CA ALA A 173 5.27 -15.52 -10.81
C ALA A 173 4.04 -14.61 -10.98
N GLU A 174 4.10 -13.44 -10.34
CA GLU A 174 3.11 -12.39 -10.52
C GLU A 174 3.47 -11.51 -11.74
N GLU A 175 2.53 -11.39 -12.68
CA GLU A 175 2.64 -10.42 -13.77
C GLU A 175 2.16 -9.05 -13.27
N VAL A 176 3.09 -8.13 -13.05
CA VAL A 176 2.83 -6.81 -12.45
C VAL A 176 2.91 -5.72 -13.52
N LEU A 177 1.88 -4.86 -13.57
CA LEU A 177 1.95 -3.60 -14.33
C LEU A 177 2.68 -2.55 -13.48
N LEU A 178 3.87 -2.14 -13.93
CA LEU A 178 4.64 -1.07 -13.29
C LEU A 178 4.39 0.25 -14.00
N ILE A 179 3.94 1.26 -13.25
CA ILE A 179 3.89 2.65 -13.67
C ILE A 179 4.89 3.41 -12.79
N ASP A 180 5.95 3.93 -13.40
CA ASP A 180 7.07 4.56 -12.71
C ASP A 180 7.31 5.98 -13.25
N GLY A 181 8.10 6.78 -12.52
CA GLY A 181 8.36 8.18 -12.87
C GLY A 181 7.15 9.09 -12.70
N ILE A 182 6.29 8.80 -11.71
CA ILE A 182 5.12 9.63 -11.40
C ILE A 182 5.60 10.86 -10.61
N GLU A 183 5.57 12.01 -11.26
CA GLU A 183 5.89 13.30 -10.65
C GLU A 183 4.61 14.14 -10.49
N TYR A 184 4.44 14.72 -9.30
CA TYR A 184 3.36 15.64 -9.00
C TYR A 184 3.77 16.59 -7.88
N ASP A 185 3.07 17.72 -7.77
CA ASP A 185 3.27 18.67 -6.69
C ASP A 185 2.63 18.15 -5.40
N CYS A 186 3.46 17.83 -4.40
CA CYS A 186 3.03 17.35 -3.09
C CYS A 186 2.74 18.49 -2.09
N SER A 187 2.77 19.77 -2.50
CA SER A 187 2.67 20.93 -1.60
C SER A 187 1.25 21.43 -1.31
N LYS A 188 0.21 20.66 -1.63
CA LYS A 188 -1.20 21.05 -1.47
C LYS A 188 -2.01 20.02 -0.70
#